data_AF-X1NR87-F1
#
_entry.id   AF-X1NR87-F1
#
_cell.length_a   1.000
_cell.length_b   1.000
_cell.length_c   1.000
_cell.angle_alpha   90.00
_cell.angle_beta   90.00
_cell.angle_gamma   90.00
#
_symmetry.space_group_name_H-M   'P 1'
#
loop_
_entity.id
_entity.type
_entity.pdbx_description
1 polymer ?
#
loop_
_entity_poly.entity_id
_entity_poly.type
_entity_poly.pdbx_seq_one_letter_code
_entity_poly.pdbx_strand_id
1 'polypeptide(L)'
;MAAYLVHLTGRKIHIVTVNDYLAKRDAEWMGPVYKALGMTVGAIQADMDTAGDERKNQYACDINYGTNNEFGFDYLRDNMKTSLEQMVQGSLQYAIIDEVDSILVDEARTPLIISGPAFDDVSRYKKAEQVSRKLLSLQSSYDRTKRQIDSSERAIASGQGELSDAKRDKDNERIEKAQKAIERSQAEFETAQFKLTQATQYYEVEYDRKAVHLTHEGVGAAQEIAGVGSFFTGSNMEWPHLLEQSLRAHVTFEREKDYVV
;
A
#
# COMPACT_ATOMS: atom_id res chain seq x y z
N MET A 1 8.90 -45.08 7.06
CA MET A 1 8.69 -45.50 8.47
C MET A 1 8.26 -44.33 9.35
N ALA A 2 9.04 -43.24 9.43
CA ALA A 2 8.67 -42.06 10.24
C ALA A 2 7.31 -41.46 9.88
N ALA A 3 7.01 -41.30 8.58
CA ALA A 3 5.72 -40.77 8.12
C ALA A 3 4.52 -41.59 8.62
N TYR A 4 4.61 -42.93 8.59
CA TYR A 4 3.54 -43.80 9.10
C TYR A 4 3.33 -43.65 10.61
N LEU A 5 4.41 -43.60 11.38
CA LEU A 5 4.32 -43.42 12.84
C LEU A 5 3.63 -42.10 13.21
N VAL A 6 3.97 -41.02 12.51
CA VAL A 6 3.32 -39.72 12.71
C VAL A 6 1.84 -39.78 12.31
N HIS A 7 1.52 -40.47 11.22
CA HIS A 7 0.14 -40.63 10.77
C HIS A 7 -0.75 -41.30 11.83
N LEU A 8 -0.22 -42.30 12.57
CA LEU A 8 -0.95 -42.94 13.67
C LEU A 8 -1.35 -41.97 14.80
N THR A 9 -0.75 -40.78 14.87
CA THR A 9 -1.15 -39.72 15.81
C THR A 9 -2.34 -38.86 15.31
N GLY A 10 -2.90 -39.19 14.15
CA GLY A 10 -3.96 -38.43 13.48
C GLY A 10 -3.44 -37.20 12.73
N ARG A 11 -2.12 -37.12 12.49
CA ARG A 11 -1.49 -36.01 11.79
C ARG A 11 -1.22 -36.33 10.32
N LYS A 12 -1.41 -35.32 9.47
CA LYS A 12 -0.98 -35.30 8.07
C LYS A 12 0.49 -34.94 7.95
N ILE A 13 1.12 -35.45 6.91
CA ILE A 13 2.56 -35.31 6.69
C ILE A 13 2.82 -34.70 5.32
N HIS A 14 3.66 -33.67 5.28
CA HIS A 14 4.24 -33.15 4.05
C HIS A 14 5.67 -33.66 3.89
N ILE A 15 5.96 -34.38 2.82
CA ILE A 15 7.33 -34.75 2.45
C ILE A 15 7.81 -33.74 1.42
N VAL A 16 8.84 -33.00 1.80
CA VAL A 16 9.41 -31.90 1.02
C VAL A 16 10.70 -32.36 0.37
N THR A 17 10.76 -32.23 -0.96
CA THR A 17 11.94 -32.50 -1.77
C THR A 17 12.28 -31.30 -2.65
N VAL A 18 13.37 -31.38 -3.41
CA VAL A 18 13.93 -30.25 -4.18
C VAL A 18 13.27 -30.05 -5.54
N ASN A 19 12.72 -31.10 -6.16
CA ASN A 19 12.12 -30.99 -7.49
C ASN A 19 10.91 -31.88 -7.70
N ASP A 20 10.11 -31.51 -8.69
CA ASP A 20 8.78 -32.08 -8.92
C ASP A 20 8.83 -33.56 -9.35
N TYR A 21 9.87 -33.92 -10.11
CA TYR A 21 10.11 -35.29 -10.54
C TYR A 21 10.35 -36.22 -9.34
N LEU A 22 11.19 -35.82 -8.38
CA LEU A 22 11.44 -36.60 -7.16
C LEU A 22 10.15 -36.75 -6.35
N ALA A 23 9.38 -35.67 -6.20
CA ALA A 23 8.12 -35.70 -5.46
C ALA A 23 7.15 -36.73 -6.04
N LYS A 24 6.96 -36.71 -7.37
CA LYS A 24 6.08 -37.67 -8.06
C LYS A 24 6.62 -39.09 -8.00
N ARG A 25 7.90 -39.29 -8.32
CA ARG A 25 8.55 -40.60 -8.32
C ARG A 25 8.41 -41.26 -6.95
N ASP A 26 8.68 -40.53 -5.87
CA ASP A 26 8.69 -41.09 -4.52
C ASP A 26 7.27 -41.34 -4.00
N ALA A 27 6.30 -40.49 -4.38
CA ALA A 27 4.89 -40.75 -4.13
C ALA A 27 4.39 -42.02 -4.84
N GLU A 28 4.77 -42.24 -6.08
CA GLU A 28 4.40 -43.42 -6.86
C GLU A 28 5.12 -44.68 -6.35
N TRP A 29 6.41 -44.58 -6.04
CA TRP A 29 7.22 -45.70 -5.57
C TRP A 29 6.80 -46.17 -4.17
N MET A 30 6.57 -45.25 -3.24
CA MET A 30 6.12 -45.58 -1.88
C MET A 30 4.60 -45.76 -1.77
N GLY A 31 3.86 -45.33 -2.79
CA GLY A 31 2.40 -45.42 -2.86
C GLY A 31 1.82 -46.79 -2.49
N PRO A 32 2.31 -47.91 -3.08
CA PRO A 32 1.82 -49.25 -2.74
C PRO A 32 1.98 -49.60 -1.26
N VAL A 33 3.07 -49.16 -0.61
CA VAL A 33 3.32 -49.43 0.81
C VAL A 33 2.34 -48.66 1.69
N TYR A 34 2.17 -47.36 1.43
CA TYR A 34 1.21 -46.54 2.19
C TYR A 34 -0.23 -46.98 1.99
N LYS A 35 -0.62 -47.31 0.75
CA LYS A 35 -1.96 -47.84 0.44
C LYS A 35 -2.23 -49.18 1.10
N ALA A 36 -1.24 -50.08 1.15
CA ALA A 36 -1.36 -51.35 1.88
C ALA A 36 -1.58 -51.14 3.39
N LEU A 37 -1.13 -50.01 3.93
CA LEU A 37 -1.33 -49.59 5.32
C LEU A 37 -2.59 -48.74 5.52
N GLY A 38 -3.43 -48.58 4.49
CA GLY A 38 -4.69 -47.83 4.54
C GLY A 38 -4.55 -46.31 4.42
N MET A 39 -3.37 -45.79 4.08
CA MET A 39 -3.13 -44.36 3.90
C MET A 39 -3.40 -43.92 2.46
N THR A 40 -3.81 -42.66 2.33
CA THR A 40 -3.92 -41.94 1.06
C THR A 40 -2.65 -41.14 0.78
N VAL A 41 -2.20 -41.13 -0.47
CA VAL A 41 -0.95 -40.48 -0.91
C VAL A 41 -1.28 -39.47 -1.99
N GLY A 42 -0.91 -38.22 -1.76
CA GLY A 42 -0.97 -37.13 -2.72
C GLY A 42 0.42 -36.68 -3.16
N ALA A 43 0.48 -36.04 -4.32
CA ALA A 43 1.68 -35.37 -4.82
C ALA A 43 1.28 -34.01 -5.40
N ILE A 44 1.84 -32.94 -4.86
CA ILE A 44 1.69 -31.58 -5.38
C ILE A 44 2.67 -31.43 -6.55
N GLN A 45 2.14 -31.00 -7.71
CA GLN A 45 2.92 -30.78 -8.93
C GLN A 45 2.74 -29.36 -9.44
N ALA A 46 3.78 -28.82 -10.08
CA ALA A 46 3.78 -27.41 -10.51
C ALA A 46 2.76 -27.11 -11.62
N ASP A 47 2.35 -28.12 -12.39
CA ASP A 47 1.38 -28.02 -13.49
C ASP A 47 -0.10 -28.13 -13.04
N MET A 48 -0.34 -28.44 -11.76
CA MET A 48 -1.69 -28.52 -11.20
C MET A 48 -2.36 -27.15 -11.10
N ASP A 49 -3.69 -27.13 -11.25
CA ASP A 49 -4.45 -25.91 -10.97
C ASP A 49 -4.29 -25.50 -9.50
N THR A 50 -3.90 -24.24 -9.32
CA THR A 50 -3.49 -23.67 -8.04
C THR A 50 -4.66 -23.11 -7.24
N ALA A 51 -5.78 -22.90 -7.90
CA ALA A 51 -7.04 -22.46 -7.31
C ALA A 51 -8.13 -23.54 -7.34
N GLY A 52 -7.81 -24.73 -7.83
CA GLY A 52 -8.77 -25.79 -8.13
C GLY A 52 -8.93 -26.87 -7.06
N ASP A 53 -10.01 -27.65 -7.21
CA ASP A 53 -10.31 -28.82 -6.38
C ASP A 53 -9.24 -29.90 -6.47
N GLU A 54 -8.50 -29.97 -7.60
CA GLU A 54 -7.42 -30.94 -7.79
C GLU A 54 -6.35 -30.82 -6.68
N ARG A 55 -5.80 -29.62 -6.49
CA ARG A 55 -4.75 -29.39 -5.49
C ARG A 55 -5.28 -29.56 -4.06
N LYS A 56 -6.53 -29.15 -3.81
CA LYS A 56 -7.22 -29.36 -2.53
C LYS A 56 -7.38 -30.86 -2.21
N ASN A 57 -7.71 -31.67 -3.21
CA ASN A 57 -7.81 -33.12 -3.06
C ASN A 57 -6.46 -33.78 -2.77
N GLN A 58 -5.36 -33.26 -3.34
CA GLN A 58 -4.02 -33.72 -2.97
C GLN A 58 -3.78 -33.44 -1.48
N TYR A 59 -3.89 -32.19 -1.03
CA TYR A 59 -3.73 -31.83 0.39
C TYR A 59 -4.69 -32.56 1.35
N ALA A 60 -5.82 -33.06 0.84
CA ALA A 60 -6.75 -33.89 1.60
C ALA A 60 -6.15 -35.26 1.99
N CYS A 61 -5.15 -35.76 1.26
CA CYS A 61 -4.45 -37.00 1.56
C CYS A 61 -3.70 -36.98 2.91
N ASP A 62 -3.43 -38.16 3.44
CA ASP A 62 -2.72 -38.38 4.71
C ASP A 62 -1.23 -37.99 4.60
N ILE A 63 -0.64 -38.28 3.44
CA ILE A 63 0.72 -37.92 3.11
C ILE A 63 0.78 -37.21 1.77
N ASN A 64 1.53 -36.10 1.72
CA ASN A 64 1.66 -35.25 0.55
C ASN A 64 3.11 -35.05 0.21
N TYR A 65 3.52 -35.52 -0.97
CA TYR A 65 4.81 -35.21 -1.54
C TYR A 65 4.74 -33.88 -2.30
N GLY A 66 5.80 -33.09 -2.28
CA GLY A 66 5.85 -31.85 -3.03
C GLY A 66 7.20 -31.16 -2.87
N THR A 67 7.39 -30.08 -3.61
CA THR A 67 8.59 -29.26 -3.48
C THR A 67 8.41 -28.20 -2.39
N ASN A 68 9.52 -27.71 -1.85
CA ASN A 68 9.53 -26.56 -0.95
C ASN A 68 8.86 -25.32 -1.57
N ASN A 69 9.11 -25.07 -2.86
CA ASN A 69 8.51 -23.96 -3.60
C ASN A 69 6.99 -24.11 -3.70
N GLU A 70 6.48 -25.29 -4.07
CA GLU A 70 5.04 -25.50 -4.20
C GLU A 70 4.29 -25.37 -2.87
N PHE A 71 4.80 -26.00 -1.80
CA PHE A 71 4.20 -25.85 -0.47
C PHE A 71 4.24 -24.41 0.04
N GLY A 72 5.34 -23.70 -0.20
CA GLY A 72 5.49 -22.31 0.20
C GLY A 72 4.58 -21.38 -0.60
N PHE A 73 4.47 -21.57 -1.93
CA PHE A 73 3.61 -20.75 -2.77
C PHE A 73 2.13 -21.01 -2.50
N ASP A 74 1.73 -22.25 -2.18
CA ASP A 74 0.37 -22.53 -1.74
C ASP A 74 0.02 -21.84 -0.43
N TYR A 75 0.95 -21.84 0.53
CA TYR A 75 0.77 -21.09 1.77
C TYR A 75 0.54 -19.60 1.49
N LEU A 76 1.40 -19.00 0.65
CA LEU A 76 1.28 -17.59 0.28
C LEU A 76 -0.03 -17.31 -0.49
N ARG A 77 -0.42 -18.17 -1.44
CA ARG A 77 -1.68 -18.07 -2.18
C ARG A 77 -2.90 -18.18 -1.28
N ASP A 78 -2.90 -19.12 -0.34
CA ASP A 78 -4.00 -19.30 0.61
C ASP A 78 -4.24 -18.07 1.48
N ASN A 79 -3.17 -17.34 1.83
CA ASN A 79 -3.25 -16.07 2.57
C ASN A 79 -3.70 -14.86 1.71
N MET A 80 -3.83 -15.02 0.39
CA MET A 80 -4.38 -14.00 -0.50
C MET A 80 -5.83 -14.29 -0.94
N LYS A 81 -6.41 -15.42 -0.52
CA LYS A 81 -7.78 -15.81 -0.89
C LYS A 81 -8.81 -15.04 -0.07
N THR A 82 -9.96 -14.78 -0.68
CA THR A 82 -11.04 -13.98 -0.08
C THR A 82 -11.90 -14.76 0.91
N SER A 83 -11.83 -16.09 0.89
CA SER A 83 -12.62 -16.95 1.78
C SER A 83 -11.86 -18.23 2.13
N LEU A 84 -12.15 -18.78 3.31
CA LEU A 84 -11.52 -20.01 3.82
C LEU A 84 -11.81 -21.22 2.94
N GLU A 85 -12.98 -21.28 2.31
CA GLU A 85 -13.39 -22.40 1.46
C GLU A 85 -12.52 -22.56 0.21
N GLN A 86 -11.95 -21.45 -0.26
CA GLN A 86 -11.03 -21.42 -1.40
C GLN A 86 -9.64 -21.94 -1.04
N MET A 87 -9.26 -22.00 0.25
CA MET A 87 -7.94 -22.46 0.67
C MET A 87 -7.71 -23.94 0.30
N VAL A 88 -6.48 -24.27 -0.09
CA VAL A 88 -6.12 -25.63 -0.54
C VAL A 88 -5.28 -26.41 0.48
N GLN A 89 -4.37 -25.75 1.21
CA GLN A 89 -3.34 -26.41 2.01
C GLN A 89 -3.86 -26.96 3.34
N GLY A 90 -4.81 -26.26 3.97
CA GLY A 90 -5.36 -26.62 5.27
C GLY A 90 -4.37 -26.45 6.42
N SER A 91 -4.47 -27.27 7.47
CA SER A 91 -3.62 -27.15 8.66
C SER A 91 -2.22 -27.74 8.47
N LEU A 92 -1.18 -26.98 8.80
CA LEU A 92 0.21 -27.42 8.77
C LEU A 92 0.57 -28.23 10.03
N GLN A 93 0.76 -29.55 9.91
CA GLN A 93 0.88 -30.45 11.08
C GLN A 93 2.27 -31.08 11.26
N TYR A 94 2.87 -31.61 10.18
CA TYR A 94 4.20 -32.19 10.23
C TYR A 94 4.85 -32.17 8.85
N ALA A 95 6.16 -31.91 8.80
CA ALA A 95 6.94 -31.93 7.58
C ALA A 95 8.21 -32.78 7.75
N ILE A 96 8.54 -33.57 6.73
CA ILE A 96 9.82 -34.28 6.61
C ILE A 96 10.52 -33.67 5.40
N ILE A 97 11.73 -33.17 5.62
CA ILE A 97 12.55 -32.55 4.57
C ILE A 97 13.66 -33.54 4.23
N ASP A 98 13.69 -33.99 2.98
CA ASP A 98 14.67 -34.98 2.51
C ASP A 98 16.07 -34.34 2.39
N GLU A 99 16.21 -33.38 1.47
CA GLU A 99 17.46 -32.65 1.20
C GLU A 99 17.55 -31.38 2.06
N VAL A 100 17.74 -31.57 3.37
CA VAL A 100 17.63 -30.49 4.38
C VAL A 100 18.63 -29.35 4.19
N ASP A 101 19.86 -29.66 3.78
CA ASP A 101 20.91 -28.66 3.54
C ASP A 101 20.58 -27.81 2.31
N SER A 102 20.18 -28.46 1.22
CA SER A 102 19.76 -27.78 -0.02
C SER A 102 18.58 -26.84 0.24
N ILE A 103 17.55 -27.32 0.94
CA ILE A 103 16.30 -26.56 1.14
C ILE A 103 16.44 -25.48 2.24
N LEU A 104 16.95 -25.83 3.42
CA LEU A 104 16.96 -24.92 4.57
C LEU A 104 18.22 -24.06 4.68
N VAL A 105 19.27 -24.34 3.90
CA VAL A 105 20.49 -23.54 3.88
C VAL A 105 20.64 -22.83 2.53
N ASP A 106 20.67 -23.58 1.44
CA ASP A 106 21.02 -22.99 0.14
C ASP A 106 19.87 -22.19 -0.49
N GLU A 107 18.67 -22.78 -0.57
CA GLU A 107 17.50 -22.14 -1.18
C GLU A 107 16.87 -21.09 -0.27
N ALA A 108 16.92 -21.28 1.06
CA ALA A 108 16.37 -20.35 2.06
C ALA A 108 17.04 -18.95 2.07
N ARG A 109 18.11 -18.73 1.29
CA ARG A 109 18.77 -17.43 1.14
C ARG A 109 17.91 -16.40 0.41
N THR A 110 17.00 -16.83 -0.46
CA THR A 110 16.10 -15.95 -1.20
C THR A 110 14.67 -16.15 -0.71
N PRO A 111 13.95 -15.07 -0.32
CA PRO A 111 12.57 -15.21 0.12
C PRO A 111 11.68 -15.67 -1.03
N LEU A 112 10.65 -16.45 -0.69
CA LEU A 112 9.61 -16.84 -1.62
C LEU A 112 8.64 -15.67 -1.84
N ILE A 113 8.49 -15.22 -3.09
CA ILE A 113 7.71 -14.02 -3.42
C ILE A 113 6.71 -14.36 -4.52
N ILE A 114 5.42 -14.09 -4.28
CA ILE A 114 4.43 -14.07 -5.35
C ILE A 114 4.43 -12.69 -5.98
N SER A 115 4.68 -12.62 -7.28
CA SER A 115 4.47 -11.44 -8.10
C SER A 115 3.43 -11.75 -9.17
N GLY A 116 2.61 -10.76 -9.49
CA GLY A 116 1.65 -10.81 -10.58
C GLY A 116 1.74 -9.52 -11.38
N PRO A 117 1.33 -9.53 -12.66
CA PRO A 117 1.20 -8.29 -13.41
C PRO A 117 0.17 -7.39 -12.69
N ALA A 118 0.43 -6.08 -12.66
CA ALA A 118 -0.58 -5.13 -12.24
C ALA A 118 -1.73 -5.18 -13.26
N PHE A 119 -2.85 -5.81 -12.89
CA PHE A 119 -4.06 -5.87 -13.71
C PHE A 119 -4.87 -4.56 -13.66
N ASP A 120 -4.22 -3.44 -13.32
CA ASP A 120 -4.89 -2.15 -13.27
C ASP A 120 -5.12 -1.62 -14.69
N ASP A 121 -6.35 -1.20 -14.95
CA ASP A 121 -6.68 -0.41 -16.13
C ASP A 121 -5.88 0.89 -16.08
N VAL A 122 -4.79 0.95 -16.85
CA VAL A 122 -3.88 2.10 -16.93
C VAL A 122 -4.63 3.40 -17.27
N SER A 123 -5.81 3.31 -17.91
CA SER A 123 -6.65 4.47 -18.19
C SER A 123 -7.13 5.19 -16.92
N ARG A 124 -7.25 4.47 -15.79
CA ARG A 124 -7.66 5.04 -14.49
C ARG A 124 -6.69 6.09 -13.99
N TYR A 125 -5.39 5.89 -14.14
CA TYR A 125 -4.39 6.91 -13.77
C TYR A 125 -4.56 8.20 -14.56
N LYS A 126 -4.82 8.10 -15.87
CA LYS A 126 -5.08 9.28 -16.72
C LYS A 126 -6.38 9.99 -16.32
N LYS A 127 -7.44 9.26 -15.99
CA LYS A 127 -8.69 9.86 -15.52
C LYS A 127 -8.52 10.54 -14.16
N ALA A 128 -7.84 9.89 -13.22
CA ALA A 128 -7.52 10.48 -11.92
C ALA A 128 -6.67 11.75 -12.09
N GLU A 129 -5.69 11.74 -12.99
CA GLU A 129 -4.88 12.93 -13.31
C GLU A 129 -5.73 14.11 -13.81
N GLN A 130 -6.69 13.86 -14.70
CA GLN A 130 -7.60 14.90 -15.19
C GLN A 130 -8.46 15.50 -14.07
N VAL A 131 -8.93 14.66 -13.15
CA VAL A 131 -9.69 15.11 -11.97
C VAL A 131 -8.80 15.93 -11.04
N SER A 132 -7.60 15.43 -10.73
CA SER A 132 -6.60 16.10 -9.88
C SER A 132 -6.23 17.49 -10.42
N ARG A 133 -6.04 17.65 -11.74
CA ARG A 133 -5.78 18.97 -12.35
C ARG A 133 -6.91 19.97 -12.12
N LYS A 134 -8.15 19.50 -12.18
CA LYS A 134 -9.31 20.36 -11.89
C LYS A 134 -9.37 20.70 -10.41
N LEU A 135 -9.12 19.75 -9.50
CA LEU A 135 -9.03 20.03 -8.07
C LEU A 135 -7.92 21.04 -7.74
N LEU A 136 -6.74 20.91 -8.36
CA LEU A 136 -5.65 21.89 -8.25
C LEU A 136 -6.10 23.29 -8.66
N SER A 137 -6.89 23.39 -9.75
CA SER A 137 -7.44 24.68 -10.19
C SER A 137 -8.44 25.28 -9.18
N LEU A 138 -9.27 24.44 -8.55
CA LEU A 138 -10.25 24.86 -7.55
C LEU A 138 -9.57 25.27 -6.23
N GLN A 139 -8.53 24.56 -5.82
CA GLN A 139 -7.72 24.88 -4.63
C GLN A 139 -6.93 26.19 -4.80
N SER A 140 -6.64 26.62 -6.03
CA SER A 140 -5.74 27.75 -6.30
C SER A 140 -6.11 29.07 -5.59
N SER A 141 -7.40 29.33 -5.37
CA SER A 141 -7.87 30.50 -4.62
C SER A 141 -7.54 30.39 -3.13
N TYR A 142 -7.75 29.21 -2.54
CA TYR A 142 -7.39 28.93 -1.16
C TYR A 142 -5.87 29.05 -0.97
N ASP A 143 -5.08 28.42 -1.84
CA ASP A 143 -3.61 28.43 -1.76
C ASP A 143 -3.03 29.84 -1.89
N ARG A 144 -3.60 30.68 -2.76
CA ARG A 144 -3.18 32.08 -2.91
C ARG A 144 -3.43 32.88 -1.64
N THR A 145 -4.62 32.75 -1.06
CA THR A 145 -4.96 33.46 0.20
C THR A 145 -4.09 32.96 1.35
N LYS A 146 -3.85 31.64 1.44
CA LYS A 146 -2.96 31.06 2.46
C LYS A 146 -1.53 31.59 2.36
N ARG A 147 -0.96 31.65 1.15
CA ARG A 147 0.37 32.26 0.93
C ARG A 147 0.42 33.73 1.31
N GLN A 148 -0.67 34.47 1.09
CA GLN A 148 -0.77 35.87 1.52
C GLN A 148 -0.71 35.97 3.05
N ILE A 149 -1.47 35.14 3.77
CA ILE A 149 -1.43 35.06 5.24
C ILE A 149 -0.03 34.76 5.73
N ASP A 150 0.63 33.72 5.19
CA ASP A 150 1.99 33.33 5.58
C ASP A 150 3.02 34.45 5.31
N SER A 151 2.79 35.28 4.29
CA SER A 151 3.64 36.43 3.99
C SER A 151 3.41 37.60 4.95
N SER A 152 2.15 37.90 5.28
CA SER A 152 1.79 38.95 6.24
C SER A 152 2.24 38.59 7.65
N GLU A 153 2.12 37.32 8.06
CA GLU A 153 2.60 36.85 9.37
C GLU A 153 4.12 37.02 9.51
N ARG A 154 4.90 36.65 8.48
CA ARG A 154 6.35 36.89 8.45
C ARG A 154 6.71 38.38 8.49
N ALA A 155 5.95 39.22 7.80
CA ALA A 155 6.15 40.67 7.82
C ALA A 155 5.87 41.27 9.21
N ILE A 156 4.82 40.81 9.90
CA ILE A 156 4.51 41.21 11.29
C ILE A 156 5.66 40.81 12.21
N ALA A 157 6.16 39.57 12.11
CA ALA A 157 7.28 39.10 12.92
C ALA A 157 8.56 39.93 12.69
N SER A 158 8.91 40.26 11.43
CA SER A 158 10.05 41.13 11.12
C SER A 158 9.87 42.53 11.70
N GLY A 159 8.69 43.13 11.50
CA GLY A 159 8.38 44.45 12.02
C GLY A 159 8.44 44.52 13.55
N GLN A 160 8.01 43.47 14.25
CA GLN A 160 8.15 43.36 15.71
C GLN A 160 9.62 43.33 16.16
N GLY A 161 10.48 42.60 15.43
CA GLY A 161 11.93 42.62 15.64
C GLY A 161 12.51 44.02 15.49
N GLU A 162 12.21 44.69 14.37
CA GLU A 162 12.67 46.05 14.07
C GLU A 162 12.17 47.08 15.10
N LEU A 163 10.93 46.95 15.58
CA LEU A 163 10.37 47.77 16.65
C LEU A 163 11.13 47.59 17.97
N SER A 164 11.54 46.36 18.29
CA SER A 164 12.31 46.06 19.50
C SER A 164 13.71 46.67 19.45
N ASP A 165 14.38 46.60 18.30
CA ASP A 165 15.70 47.20 18.08
C ASP A 165 15.63 48.74 18.11
N ALA A 166 14.64 49.32 17.42
CA ALA A 166 14.45 50.77 17.40
C ALA A 166 14.15 51.36 18.80
N LYS A 167 13.41 50.62 19.64
CA LYS A 167 13.21 50.96 21.06
C LYS A 167 14.50 50.93 21.86
N ARG A 168 15.40 49.98 21.56
CA ARG A 168 16.73 49.89 22.21
C ARG A 168 17.62 51.07 21.82
N ASP A 169 17.59 51.45 20.56
CA ASP A 169 18.36 52.57 19.99
C ASP A 169 17.75 53.94 20.33
N LYS A 170 16.53 53.99 20.89
CA LYS A 170 15.74 55.21 21.17
C LYS A 170 15.47 56.07 19.92
N ASP A 171 15.41 55.43 18.76
CA ASP A 171 15.14 56.08 17.49
C ASP A 171 13.62 56.16 17.25
N ASN A 172 13.04 57.31 17.59
CA ASN A 172 11.59 57.53 17.51
C ASN A 172 11.04 57.42 16.08
N GLU A 173 11.80 57.82 15.05
CA GLU A 173 11.35 57.71 13.66
C GLU A 173 11.27 56.25 13.21
N ARG A 174 12.27 55.43 13.59
CA ARG A 174 12.25 53.99 13.31
C ARG A 174 11.13 53.27 14.07
N ILE A 175 10.84 53.66 15.31
CA ILE A 175 9.73 53.13 16.10
C ILE A 175 8.39 53.39 15.40
N GLU A 176 8.13 54.63 14.99
CA GLU A 176 6.86 54.99 14.33
C GLU A 176 6.70 54.27 12.99
N LYS A 177 7.79 54.16 12.21
CA LYS A 177 7.79 53.45 10.94
C LYS A 177 7.52 51.95 11.11
N ALA A 178 8.15 51.31 12.10
CA ALA A 178 7.93 49.90 12.41
C ALA A 178 6.49 49.65 12.90
N GLN A 179 5.94 50.53 13.75
CA GLN A 179 4.54 50.44 14.20
C GLN A 179 3.55 50.53 13.03
N LYS A 180 3.72 51.52 12.14
CA LYS A 180 2.88 51.66 10.94
C LYS A 180 2.98 50.46 10.00
N ALA A 181 4.17 49.87 9.86
CA ALA A 181 4.37 48.68 9.04
C ALA A 181 3.69 47.43 9.64
N ILE A 182 3.76 47.25 10.96
CA ILE A 182 3.04 46.19 11.67
C ILE A 182 1.53 46.38 11.50
N GLU A 183 1.00 47.57 11.78
CA GLU A 183 -0.44 47.85 11.70
C GLU A 183 -1.01 47.58 10.31
N ARG A 184 -0.29 48.00 9.26
CA ARG A 184 -0.66 47.69 7.87
C ARG A 184 -0.66 46.18 7.61
N SER A 185 0.39 45.47 8.03
CA SER A 185 0.52 44.03 7.82
C SER A 185 -0.54 43.24 8.58
N GLN A 186 -0.93 43.73 9.77
CA GLN A 186 -2.00 43.18 10.60
C GLN A 186 -3.37 43.32 9.90
N ALA A 187 -3.67 44.49 9.34
CA ALA A 187 -4.91 44.72 8.60
C ALA A 187 -4.99 43.85 7.32
N GLU A 188 -3.87 43.70 6.61
CA GLU A 188 -3.77 42.80 5.45
C GLU A 188 -3.95 41.32 5.87
N PHE A 189 -3.38 40.91 7.00
CA PHE A 189 -3.55 39.58 7.59
C PHE A 189 -5.01 39.29 7.95
N GLU A 190 -5.68 40.18 8.68
CA GLU A 190 -7.09 40.00 9.07
C GLU A 190 -8.02 39.89 7.85
N THR A 191 -7.78 40.74 6.84
CA THR A 191 -8.54 40.70 5.59
C THR A 191 -8.33 39.38 4.85
N ALA A 192 -7.10 38.88 4.79
CA ALA A 192 -6.79 37.61 4.14
C ALA A 192 -7.36 36.42 4.92
N GLN A 193 -7.31 36.45 6.25
CA GLN A 193 -7.87 35.42 7.13
C GLN A 193 -9.39 35.30 6.94
N PHE A 194 -10.10 36.43 6.88
CA PHE A 194 -11.54 36.44 6.58
C PHE A 194 -11.86 35.84 5.20
N LYS A 195 -11.06 36.15 4.18
CA LYS A 195 -11.19 35.55 2.84
C LYS A 195 -10.90 34.05 2.85
N LEU A 196 -9.96 33.59 3.67
CA LEU A 196 -9.62 32.17 3.77
C LEU A 196 -10.77 31.36 4.37
N THR A 197 -11.47 31.89 5.37
CA THR A 197 -12.64 31.23 5.98
C THR A 197 -13.79 31.03 4.99
N GLN A 198 -13.90 31.89 3.97
CA GLN A 198 -14.88 31.75 2.89
C GLN A 198 -14.39 30.85 1.74
N ALA A 199 -13.09 30.61 1.65
CA ALA A 199 -12.51 29.78 0.60
C ALA A 199 -12.63 28.31 0.97
N THR A 200 -13.19 27.52 0.05
CA THR A 200 -13.25 26.07 0.22
C THR A 200 -11.86 25.46 0.04
N GLN A 201 -11.48 24.60 0.99
CA GLN A 201 -10.31 23.75 0.89
C GLN A 201 -10.74 22.38 0.38
N TYR A 202 -10.13 21.90 -0.69
CA TYR A 202 -10.44 20.62 -1.33
C TYR A 202 -9.44 19.51 -0.94
N TYR A 203 -8.22 19.86 -0.56
CA TYR A 203 -7.27 18.89 -0.03
C TYR A 203 -6.29 19.54 0.96
N GLU A 204 -5.69 18.68 1.78
CA GLU A 204 -4.65 18.98 2.73
C GLU A 204 -3.34 18.33 2.30
N VAL A 205 -2.22 19.00 2.57
CA VAL A 205 -0.89 18.54 2.18
C VAL A 205 0.00 18.51 3.41
N GLU A 206 0.52 17.33 3.72
CA GLU A 206 1.57 17.12 4.73
C GLU A 206 2.92 17.03 4.01
N TYR A 207 3.60 18.17 3.86
CA TYR A 207 4.88 18.23 3.14
C TYR A 207 5.97 17.37 3.78
N ASP A 208 6.02 17.28 5.12
CA ASP A 208 7.01 16.48 5.85
C ASP A 208 6.89 14.98 5.54
N ARG A 209 5.66 14.49 5.35
CA ARG A 209 5.38 13.09 5.00
C ARG A 209 5.21 12.86 3.51
N LYS A 210 5.28 13.93 2.70
CA LYS A 210 4.85 13.93 1.30
C LYS A 210 3.49 13.24 1.12
N ALA A 211 2.51 13.59 1.96
CA ALA A 211 1.16 13.01 1.90
C ALA A 211 0.14 14.09 1.50
N VAL A 212 -0.93 13.65 0.83
CA VAL A 212 -2.05 14.51 0.45
C VAL A 212 -3.34 13.77 0.79
N HIS A 213 -4.28 14.49 1.40
CA HIS A 213 -5.57 13.95 1.80
C HIS A 213 -6.70 14.83 1.28
N LEU A 214 -7.73 14.22 0.70
CA LEU A 214 -8.92 14.94 0.26
C LEU A 214 -9.77 15.37 1.47
N THR A 215 -10.27 16.60 1.45
CA THR A 215 -11.28 17.03 2.42
C THR A 215 -12.66 16.49 2.03
N HIS A 216 -13.66 16.65 2.88
CA HIS A 216 -15.04 16.26 2.56
C HIS A 216 -15.56 16.97 1.29
N GLU A 217 -15.30 18.28 1.18
CA GLU A 217 -15.62 19.10 0.01
C GLU A 217 -14.80 18.66 -1.21
N GLY A 218 -13.54 18.28 -1.00
CA GLY A 218 -12.67 17.67 -1.99
C GLY A 218 -13.23 16.40 -2.62
N VAL A 219 -13.67 15.47 -1.78
CA VAL A 219 -14.29 14.21 -2.21
C VAL A 219 -15.56 14.50 -3.02
N GLY A 220 -16.43 15.39 -2.54
CA GLY A 220 -17.65 15.78 -3.26
C GLY A 220 -17.35 16.34 -4.65
N ALA A 221 -16.46 17.34 -4.72
CA ALA A 221 -16.06 17.92 -6.00
C ALA A 221 -15.39 16.90 -6.92
N ALA A 222 -14.54 16.02 -6.38
CA ALA A 222 -13.87 14.99 -7.14
C ALA A 222 -14.86 13.99 -7.76
N GLN A 223 -15.90 13.58 -7.03
CA GLN A 223 -16.95 12.70 -7.55
C GLN A 223 -17.72 13.35 -8.70
N GLU A 224 -18.11 14.60 -8.54
CA GLU A 224 -18.80 15.37 -9.60
C GLU A 224 -17.93 15.50 -10.85
N ILE A 225 -16.64 15.81 -10.68
CA ILE A 225 -15.69 15.95 -11.77
C ILE A 225 -15.43 14.63 -12.48
N ALA A 226 -15.28 13.54 -11.71
CA ALA A 226 -15.04 12.20 -12.23
C ALA A 226 -16.28 11.63 -12.94
N GLY A 227 -17.47 12.13 -12.63
CA GLY A 227 -18.73 11.65 -13.19
C GLY A 227 -19.04 10.19 -12.80
N VAL A 228 -18.42 9.71 -11.72
CA VAL A 228 -18.69 8.40 -11.14
C VAL A 228 -19.52 8.60 -9.87
N GLY A 229 -20.29 7.57 -9.49
CA GLY A 229 -21.14 7.63 -8.30
C GLY A 229 -20.34 7.75 -6.99
N SER A 230 -20.86 7.16 -5.91
CA SER A 230 -20.13 7.18 -4.64
C SER A 230 -18.75 6.50 -4.77
N PHE A 231 -17.69 7.19 -4.30
CA PHE A 231 -16.37 6.59 -4.14
C PHE A 231 -16.38 5.49 -3.06
N PHE A 232 -17.34 5.49 -2.14
CA PHE A 232 -17.39 4.52 -1.04
C PHE A 232 -18.10 3.20 -1.40
N THR A 233 -18.38 2.96 -2.68
CA THR A 233 -19.17 1.80 -3.11
C THR A 233 -18.54 1.08 -4.30
N GLY A 234 -18.48 -0.26 -4.20
CA GLY A 234 -18.15 -1.15 -5.31
C GLY A 234 -16.80 -0.86 -5.96
N SER A 235 -16.77 -0.80 -7.29
CA SER A 235 -15.56 -0.61 -8.09
C SER A 235 -14.92 0.78 -7.96
N ASN A 236 -15.56 1.73 -7.25
CA ASN A 236 -15.07 3.10 -7.15
C ASN A 236 -14.20 3.35 -5.91
N MET A 237 -14.02 2.35 -5.04
CA MET A 237 -13.27 2.50 -3.78
C MET A 237 -11.79 2.83 -3.95
N GLU A 238 -11.25 2.62 -5.16
CA GLU A 238 -9.86 2.97 -5.48
C GLU A 238 -9.67 4.45 -5.86
N TRP A 239 -10.75 5.17 -6.21
CA TRP A 239 -10.65 6.57 -6.66
C TRP A 239 -9.97 7.49 -5.65
N PRO A 240 -10.33 7.48 -4.35
CA PRO A 240 -9.65 8.32 -3.36
C PRO A 240 -8.14 8.09 -3.36
N HIS A 241 -7.71 6.82 -3.37
CA HIS A 241 -6.30 6.48 -3.42
C HIS A 241 -5.63 7.02 -4.69
N LEU A 242 -6.20 6.78 -5.87
CA LEU A 242 -5.65 7.27 -7.14
C LEU A 242 -5.54 8.80 -7.20
N LEU A 243 -6.53 9.51 -6.66
CA LEU A 243 -6.56 10.96 -6.61
C LEU A 243 -5.51 11.50 -5.64
N GLU A 244 -5.40 10.95 -4.43
CA GLU A 244 -4.37 11.32 -3.46
C GLU A 244 -2.97 11.09 -4.04
N GLN A 245 -2.73 9.95 -4.71
CA GLN A 245 -1.44 9.67 -5.36
C GLN A 245 -1.15 10.66 -6.49
N SER A 246 -2.15 11.01 -7.29
CA SER A 246 -2.01 11.96 -8.39
C SER A 246 -1.78 13.38 -7.89
N LEU A 247 -2.52 13.84 -6.87
CA LEU A 247 -2.31 15.14 -6.23
C LEU A 247 -0.95 15.21 -5.55
N ARG A 248 -0.55 14.15 -4.83
CA ARG A 248 0.78 14.03 -4.23
C ARG A 248 1.88 14.22 -5.29
N ALA A 249 1.78 13.53 -6.43
CA ALA A 249 2.74 13.67 -7.51
C ALA A 249 2.84 15.11 -8.04
N HIS A 250 1.75 15.87 -8.04
CA HIS A 250 1.75 17.27 -8.48
C HIS A 250 2.25 18.26 -7.44
N VAL A 251 1.96 18.04 -6.16
CA VAL A 251 2.16 19.04 -5.11
C VAL A 251 3.44 18.81 -4.31
N THR A 252 3.90 17.56 -4.17
CA THR A 252 5.05 17.22 -3.30
C THR A 252 6.29 16.76 -4.07
N PHE A 253 6.21 16.61 -5.39
CA PHE A 253 7.33 16.17 -6.24
C PHE A 253 7.59 17.20 -7.34
N GLU A 254 8.81 17.74 -7.36
CA GLU A 254 9.25 18.74 -8.32
C GLU A 254 10.14 18.09 -9.40
N ARG A 255 9.79 18.32 -10.67
CA ARG A 255 10.63 17.92 -11.80
C ARG A 255 11.97 18.65 -11.72
N GLU A 256 13.06 17.98 -12.08
CA GLU A 256 14.45 18.48 -12.01
C GLU A 256 15.02 18.63 -10.59
N LYS A 257 14.25 18.27 -9.56
CA LYS A 257 14.71 18.22 -8.17
C LYS A 257 14.50 16.85 -7.54
N ASP A 258 13.26 16.35 -7.58
CA ASP A 258 12.93 15.02 -7.06
C ASP A 258 13.04 13.93 -8.14
N TYR A 259 12.84 14.26 -9.43
CA TYR A 259 12.91 13.30 -10.54
C TYR A 259 13.24 13.95 -11.90
N VAL A 260 13.65 13.11 -12.85
CA VAL A 260 13.92 13.44 -14.27
C VAL A 260 13.13 12.47 -15.16
N VAL A 261 12.72 12.91 -16.36
CA VAL A 261 11.98 12.11 -17.36
C VAL A 261 12.88 11.80 -18.55
#